data_AF-A0A4U7E8Q9-F1
#
_entry.id   AF-A0A4U7E8Q9-F1
#
_cell.length_a   1.000
_cell.length_b   1.000
_cell.length_c   1.000
_cell.angle_alpha   90.00
_cell.angle_beta   90.00
_cell.angle_gamma   90.00
#
_symmetry.space_group_name_H-M   'P 1'
#
loop_
_entity.id
_entity.type
_entity.pdbx_description
1 polymer ?
#
loop_
_entity_poly.entity_id
_entity_poly.type
_entity_poly.pdbx_seq_one_letter_code
_entity_poly.pdbx_strand_id
1 'polypeptide(L)'
;MSDESAAPVTSKLPDAPFHTSGTDHVTVWGSNEEDTLAFYRDLLGMPLVLRQPNLDDPSQTHLFFDTGDGRILTVFVSDERASARGQRVNTGAVHHLCFTVEPDEYEDIMAALEEAGKGYNVFDRGIFHSIYTQDNNGLVIELSADKYEIPDDRKGEVLATAQRLREEDGADFAQDRHMEGALEELGLPVNKHDLPDADAGVGV
;
A
#
# COMPACT_ATOMS: atom_id res chain seq x y z
N MET A 1 -7.28 30.13 -17.95
CA MET A 1 -8.55 30.08 -17.22
C MET A 1 -8.38 28.94 -16.23
N SER A 2 -8.14 29.27 -14.96
CA SER A 2 -8.09 28.26 -13.89
C SER A 2 -9.47 27.62 -13.80
N ASP A 3 -9.51 26.30 -13.89
CA ASP A 3 -10.74 25.54 -13.75
C ASP A 3 -11.20 25.62 -12.29
N GLU A 4 -12.07 26.58 -11.98
CA GLU A 4 -12.72 26.74 -10.66
C GLU A 4 -13.64 25.54 -10.29
N SER A 5 -13.76 24.52 -11.16
CA SER A 5 -14.63 23.35 -10.92
C SER A 5 -13.92 22.15 -10.29
N ALA A 6 -12.60 22.16 -10.17
CA ALA A 6 -11.86 21.06 -9.55
C ALA A 6 -11.98 21.09 -8.02
N ALA A 7 -12.29 19.94 -7.41
CA ALA A 7 -12.26 19.80 -5.96
C ALA A 7 -10.84 20.12 -5.43
N PRO A 8 -10.70 20.96 -4.39
CA PRO A 8 -9.38 21.33 -3.88
C PRO A 8 -8.69 20.12 -3.23
N VAL A 9 -7.40 19.92 -3.51
CA VAL A 9 -6.58 18.94 -2.80
C VAL A 9 -6.17 19.54 -1.45
N THR A 10 -6.59 18.93 -0.35
CA THR A 10 -6.35 19.46 1.00
C THR A 10 -6.41 18.35 2.06
N SER A 11 -5.73 18.57 3.18
CA SER A 11 -5.85 17.76 4.40
C SER A 11 -6.98 18.21 5.32
N LYS A 12 -7.68 19.31 4.99
CA LYS A 12 -8.82 19.79 5.78
C LYS A 12 -10.01 18.87 5.59
N LEU A 13 -10.67 18.53 6.69
CA LEU A 13 -11.93 17.79 6.65
C LEU A 13 -12.99 18.59 5.85
N PRO A 14 -13.68 17.97 4.88
CA PRO A 14 -14.76 18.62 4.15
C PRO A 14 -15.99 18.81 5.05
N ASP A 15 -16.90 19.71 4.68
CA ASP A 15 -18.23 19.76 5.33
C ASP A 15 -19.05 18.55 4.86
N ALA A 16 -19.09 17.50 5.68
CA ALA A 16 -19.72 16.22 5.37
C ALA A 16 -20.63 15.75 6.50
N PRO A 17 -21.68 14.94 6.21
CA PRO A 17 -22.59 14.44 7.24
C PRO A 17 -21.94 13.60 8.35
N PHE A 18 -20.77 13.01 8.08
CA PHE A 18 -19.95 12.27 9.04
C PHE A 18 -18.50 12.18 8.56
N HIS A 19 -17.60 11.78 9.45
CA HIS A 19 -16.20 11.48 9.14
C HIS A 19 -15.84 10.07 9.61
N THR A 20 -15.03 9.38 8.83
CA THR A 20 -14.36 8.16 9.27
C THR A 20 -13.20 8.51 10.20
N SER A 21 -12.85 7.62 11.13
CA SER A 21 -11.72 7.77 12.04
C SER A 21 -10.45 7.04 11.56
N GLY A 22 -10.54 6.30 10.46
CA GLY A 22 -9.45 5.51 9.90
C GLY A 22 -9.95 4.33 9.08
N THR A 23 -9.02 3.51 8.59
CA THR A 23 -9.29 2.20 7.98
C THR A 23 -9.25 1.14 9.08
N ASP A 24 -10.31 0.36 9.21
CA ASP A 24 -10.38 -0.74 10.20
C ASP A 24 -9.78 -2.03 9.61
N HIS A 25 -10.40 -2.54 8.55
CA HIS A 25 -9.91 -3.70 7.81
C HIS A 25 -10.26 -3.63 6.33
N VAL A 26 -9.57 -4.44 5.53
CA VAL A 26 -9.91 -4.73 4.14
C VAL A 26 -10.18 -6.22 3.99
N THR A 27 -11.21 -6.58 3.24
CA THR A 27 -11.55 -8.00 2.98
C THR A 27 -11.39 -8.32 1.51
N VAL A 28 -10.65 -9.39 1.20
CA VAL A 28 -10.51 -9.91 -0.15
C VAL A 28 -10.94 -11.37 -0.26
N TRP A 29 -11.24 -11.80 -1.47
CA TRP A 29 -11.51 -13.20 -1.78
C TRP A 29 -10.20 -13.92 -2.12
N GLY A 30 -9.82 -14.88 -1.29
CA GLY A 30 -8.66 -15.75 -1.54
C GLY A 30 -9.07 -17.07 -2.20
N SER A 31 -8.10 -17.95 -2.48
CA SER A 31 -8.35 -19.31 -2.97
C SER A 31 -8.47 -20.27 -1.79
N ASN A 32 -7.37 -20.90 -1.39
CA ASN A 32 -7.28 -21.88 -0.30
C ASN A 32 -6.45 -21.34 0.88
N GLU A 33 -6.65 -21.94 2.05
CA GLU A 33 -5.98 -21.49 3.28
C GLU A 33 -4.46 -21.69 3.22
N GLU A 34 -3.99 -22.81 2.70
CA GLU A 34 -2.57 -23.17 2.67
C GLU A 34 -1.73 -22.13 1.91
N ASP A 35 -2.09 -21.84 0.66
CA ASP A 35 -1.36 -20.90 -0.18
C ASP A 35 -1.49 -19.45 0.31
N THR A 36 -2.63 -19.10 0.91
CA THR A 36 -2.85 -17.77 1.51
C THR A 36 -1.99 -17.58 2.75
N LEU A 37 -1.86 -18.60 3.62
CA LEU A 37 -0.94 -18.54 4.76
C LEU A 37 0.52 -18.49 4.30
N ALA A 38 0.89 -19.30 3.31
CA ALA A 38 2.24 -19.31 2.75
C ALA A 38 2.65 -17.92 2.22
N PHE A 39 1.71 -17.17 1.63
CA PHE A 39 1.99 -15.83 1.16
C PHE A 39 1.93 -14.78 2.29
N TYR A 40 0.78 -14.56 2.92
CA TYR A 40 0.62 -13.43 3.83
C TYR A 40 1.32 -13.62 5.17
N ARG A 41 1.28 -14.83 5.75
CA ARG A 41 1.92 -15.11 7.04
C ARG A 41 3.40 -15.42 6.88
N ASP A 42 3.73 -16.36 5.99
CA ASP A 42 5.08 -16.92 5.96
C ASP A 42 6.05 -16.07 5.13
N LEU A 43 5.60 -15.43 4.05
CA LEU A 43 6.44 -14.59 3.20
C LEU A 43 6.39 -13.10 3.61
N LEU A 44 5.19 -12.54 3.81
CA LEU A 44 5.03 -11.13 4.19
C LEU A 44 5.15 -10.90 5.71
N GLY A 45 5.25 -11.97 6.51
CA GLY A 45 5.42 -11.86 7.96
C GLY A 45 4.19 -11.39 8.73
N MET A 46 2.99 -11.35 8.12
CA MET A 46 1.77 -10.86 8.77
C MET A 46 1.17 -11.93 9.70
N PRO A 47 1.12 -11.71 11.02
CA PRO A 47 0.58 -12.71 11.94
C PRO A 47 -0.89 -13.03 11.64
N LEU A 48 -1.25 -14.32 11.57
CA LEU A 48 -2.65 -14.74 11.58
C LEU A 48 -3.21 -14.58 13.00
N VAL A 49 -3.99 -13.54 13.23
CA VAL A 49 -4.49 -13.15 14.56
C VAL A 49 -5.89 -13.69 14.88
N LEU A 50 -6.67 -14.05 13.86
CA LEU A 50 -7.98 -14.67 14.03
C LEU A 50 -8.30 -15.61 12.86
N ARG A 51 -8.96 -16.73 13.18
CA ARG A 51 -9.51 -17.68 12.21
C ARG A 51 -10.90 -18.07 12.68
N GLN A 52 -11.90 -17.94 11.81
CA GLN A 52 -13.27 -18.39 12.10
C GLN A 52 -14.02 -18.77 10.82
N PRO A 53 -15.11 -19.54 10.91
CA PRO A 53 -16.02 -19.70 9.76
C PRO A 53 -16.57 -18.34 9.31
N ASN A 54 -16.76 -18.17 8.00
CA ASN A 54 -17.53 -17.05 7.48
C ASN A 54 -18.99 -17.18 7.97
N LEU A 55 -19.52 -16.09 8.54
CA LEU A 55 -20.86 -16.08 9.14
C LEU A 55 -21.98 -16.16 8.09
N ASP A 56 -21.72 -15.71 6.87
CA ASP A 56 -22.68 -15.77 5.76
C ASP A 56 -22.62 -17.11 5.03
N ASP A 57 -21.43 -17.71 4.92
CA ASP A 57 -21.19 -19.01 4.29
C ASP A 57 -20.20 -19.85 5.11
N PRO A 58 -20.68 -20.70 6.04
CA PRO A 58 -19.82 -21.50 6.91
C PRO A 58 -18.94 -22.54 6.18
N SER A 59 -19.12 -22.73 4.87
CA SER A 59 -18.20 -23.55 4.05
C SER A 59 -16.87 -22.84 3.75
N GLN A 60 -16.76 -21.56 4.10
CA GLN A 60 -15.57 -20.74 3.92
C GLN A 60 -14.95 -20.39 5.27
N THR A 61 -13.64 -20.27 5.28
CA THR A 61 -12.89 -19.76 6.43
C THR A 61 -12.57 -18.29 6.20
N HIS A 62 -12.73 -17.50 7.26
CA HIS A 62 -12.35 -16.10 7.34
C HIS A 62 -11.06 -15.97 8.16
N LEU A 63 -9.98 -15.61 7.48
CA LEU A 63 -8.66 -15.39 8.06
C LEU A 63 -8.43 -13.91 8.31
N PHE A 64 -7.76 -13.56 9.40
CA PHE A 64 -7.43 -12.19 9.79
C PHE A 64 -5.92 -12.08 10.01
N PHE A 65 -5.28 -11.18 9.27
CA PHE A 65 -3.85 -10.92 9.31
C PHE A 65 -3.60 -9.51 9.85
N ASP A 66 -2.74 -9.39 10.85
CA ASP A 66 -2.25 -8.09 11.33
C ASP A 66 -1.21 -7.54 10.36
N THR A 67 -1.44 -6.34 9.84
CA THR A 67 -0.57 -5.69 8.85
C THR A 67 0.58 -4.91 9.47
N GLY A 68 0.69 -4.89 10.80
CA GLY A 68 1.81 -4.28 11.54
C GLY A 68 1.55 -2.84 12.01
N ASP A 69 0.51 -2.19 11.48
CA ASP A 69 0.12 -0.80 11.77
C ASP A 69 -1.22 -0.70 12.54
N GLY A 70 -1.66 -1.82 13.13
CA GLY A 70 -2.93 -1.94 13.83
C GLY A 70 -4.16 -2.09 12.93
N ARG A 71 -3.98 -2.18 11.61
CA ARG A 71 -5.04 -2.51 10.64
C ARG A 71 -5.03 -4.00 10.34
N ILE A 72 -6.14 -4.49 9.79
CA ILE A 72 -6.32 -5.91 9.51
C ILE A 72 -6.59 -6.15 8.02
N LEU A 73 -5.88 -7.11 7.43
CA LEU A 73 -6.31 -7.75 6.18
C LEU A 73 -7.12 -8.99 6.53
N THR A 74 -8.30 -9.13 5.94
CA THR A 74 -9.05 -10.37 6.04
C THR A 74 -9.24 -11.04 4.69
N VAL A 75 -9.25 -12.38 4.69
CA VAL A 75 -9.33 -13.19 3.48
C VAL A 75 -10.36 -14.29 3.66
N PHE A 76 -11.33 -14.36 2.74
CA PHE A 76 -12.23 -15.51 2.63
C PHE A 76 -11.59 -16.59 1.76
N VAL A 77 -11.30 -17.74 2.36
CA VAL A 77 -10.70 -18.91 1.70
C VAL A 77 -11.63 -20.12 1.74
N SER A 78 -11.43 -21.06 0.82
CA SER A 78 -12.07 -22.37 0.81
C SER A 78 -11.11 -23.37 0.20
N ASP A 79 -10.95 -24.54 0.83
CA ASP A 79 -10.05 -25.59 0.36
C ASP A 79 -10.43 -26.16 -1.02
N GLU A 80 -11.63 -25.84 -1.52
CA GLU A 80 -12.10 -26.22 -2.85
C GLU A 80 -11.61 -25.27 -3.97
N ARG A 81 -11.06 -24.09 -3.62
CA ARG A 81 -10.62 -23.09 -4.60
C ARG A 81 -9.13 -23.22 -4.90
N ALA A 82 -8.80 -23.42 -6.17
CA ALA A 82 -7.42 -23.39 -6.64
C ALA A 82 -6.88 -21.95 -6.73
N SER A 83 -5.58 -21.80 -6.46
CA SER A 83 -4.82 -20.57 -6.71
C SER A 83 -4.90 -20.12 -8.17
N ALA A 84 -4.87 -18.82 -8.40
CA ALA A 84 -5.03 -18.19 -9.71
C ALA A 84 -3.79 -17.39 -10.09
N ARG A 85 -3.46 -17.34 -11.38
CA ARG A 85 -2.27 -16.63 -11.89
C ARG A 85 -2.53 -15.18 -12.32
N GLY A 86 -3.71 -14.64 -12.03
CA GLY A 86 -4.04 -13.28 -12.41
C GLY A 86 -5.49 -12.92 -12.15
N GLN A 87 -5.73 -11.63 -11.94
CA GLN A 87 -7.05 -11.05 -11.73
C GLN A 87 -7.42 -10.10 -12.88
N ARG A 88 -8.70 -10.07 -13.25
CA ARG A 88 -9.22 -9.04 -14.15
C ARG A 88 -9.66 -7.85 -13.32
N VAL A 89 -8.83 -6.82 -13.27
CA VAL A 89 -9.16 -5.57 -12.60
C VAL A 89 -10.04 -4.73 -13.54
N ASN A 90 -11.31 -4.56 -13.18
CA ASN A 90 -12.26 -3.66 -13.86
C ASN A 90 -12.71 -2.58 -12.88
N THR A 91 -13.47 -1.59 -13.36
CA THR A 91 -14.05 -0.53 -12.50
C THR A 91 -14.75 -1.12 -11.27
N GLY A 92 -14.32 -0.69 -10.08
CA GLY A 92 -14.83 -1.16 -8.79
C GLY A 92 -14.11 -2.38 -8.20
N ALA A 93 -13.18 -3.01 -8.92
CA ALA A 93 -12.31 -4.05 -8.38
C ALA A 93 -11.10 -3.44 -7.65
N VAL A 94 -10.55 -4.19 -6.69
CA VAL A 94 -9.27 -3.86 -6.05
C VAL A 94 -8.16 -4.01 -7.09
N HIS A 95 -7.42 -2.93 -7.34
CA HIS A 95 -6.30 -2.94 -8.29
C HIS A 95 -5.04 -3.56 -7.68
N HIS A 96 -4.66 -3.10 -6.49
CA HIS A 96 -3.61 -3.69 -5.65
C HIS A 96 -3.92 -3.44 -4.18
N LEU A 97 -3.25 -4.18 -3.29
CA LEU A 97 -3.10 -3.80 -1.89
C LEU A 97 -1.66 -3.33 -1.69
N CYS A 98 -1.49 -2.22 -0.96
CA CYS A 98 -0.19 -1.65 -0.66
C CYS A 98 0.09 -1.75 0.84
N PHE A 99 1.26 -2.27 1.19
CA PHE A 99 1.75 -2.37 2.56
C PHE A 99 3.04 -1.59 2.70
N THR A 100 3.26 -1.00 3.86
CA THR A 100 4.51 -0.31 4.16
C THR A 100 5.57 -1.33 4.58
N VAL A 101 6.79 -1.12 4.14
CA VAL A 101 7.97 -1.87 4.55
C VAL A 101 9.06 -0.91 5.02
N GLU A 102 9.92 -1.38 5.90
CA GLU A 102 11.02 -0.58 6.41
C GLU A 102 12.03 -0.28 5.29
N PRO A 103 12.40 1.00 5.07
CA PRO A 103 13.34 1.37 4.02
C PRO A 103 14.69 0.64 4.10
N ASP A 104 15.17 0.36 5.31
CA ASP A 104 16.44 -0.33 5.54
C ASP A 104 16.38 -1.82 5.16
N GLU A 105 15.18 -2.41 5.01
CA GLU A 105 14.97 -3.82 4.62
C GLU A 105 14.70 -3.98 3.11
N TYR A 106 14.74 -2.90 2.33
CA TYR A 106 14.25 -2.88 0.95
C TYR A 106 14.94 -3.92 0.03
N GLU A 107 16.27 -4.04 0.08
CA GLU A 107 17.01 -5.03 -0.70
C GLU A 107 16.81 -6.47 -0.18
N ASP A 108 16.70 -6.65 1.14
CA ASP A 108 16.46 -7.95 1.77
C ASP A 108 15.08 -8.50 1.38
N ILE A 109 14.07 -7.63 1.27
CA ILE A 109 12.73 -7.98 0.78
C ILE A 109 12.79 -8.47 -0.67
N MET A 110 13.56 -7.80 -1.54
CA MET A 110 13.75 -8.24 -2.92
C MET A 110 14.37 -9.65 -2.96
N ALA A 111 15.42 -9.88 -2.17
CA ALA A 111 16.07 -11.18 -2.08
C ALA A 111 15.11 -12.27 -1.55
N ALA A 112 14.30 -11.96 -0.55
CA ALA A 112 13.29 -12.88 0.00
C ALA A 112 12.22 -13.26 -1.04
N LEU A 113 11.78 -12.30 -1.86
CA LEU A 113 10.86 -12.57 -2.97
C LEU A 113 11.51 -13.50 -4.03
N GLU A 114 12.78 -13.29 -4.37
CA GLU A 114 13.51 -14.17 -5.30
C GLU A 114 13.64 -15.60 -4.75
N GLU A 115 14.02 -15.74 -3.49
CA GLU A 115 14.16 -17.04 -2.82
C GLU A 115 12.81 -17.79 -2.77
N ALA A 116 11.71 -17.06 -2.56
CA ALA A 116 10.35 -17.58 -2.62
C ALA A 116 9.85 -17.86 -4.06
N GLY A 117 10.68 -17.62 -5.08
CA GLY A 117 10.32 -17.82 -6.49
C GLY A 117 9.28 -16.83 -7.02
N LYS A 118 9.16 -15.66 -6.39
CA LYS A 118 8.24 -14.58 -6.79
C LYS A 118 8.93 -13.61 -7.73
N GLY A 119 8.25 -13.31 -8.85
CA GLY A 119 8.64 -12.19 -9.69
C GLY A 119 8.24 -10.87 -9.03
N TYR A 120 9.03 -9.82 -9.26
CA TYR A 120 8.72 -8.48 -8.81
C TYR A 120 9.23 -7.42 -9.79
N ASN A 121 8.70 -6.19 -9.67
CA ASN A 121 9.20 -5.00 -10.36
C ASN A 121 9.41 -3.89 -9.33
N VAL A 122 10.47 -3.10 -9.49
CA VAL A 122 10.77 -1.95 -8.61
C VAL A 122 10.57 -0.65 -9.36
N PHE A 123 10.03 0.36 -8.68
CA PHE A 123 9.85 1.70 -9.25
C PHE A 123 10.16 2.80 -8.24
N ASP A 124 10.87 3.83 -8.70
CA ASP A 124 10.89 5.13 -8.02
C ASP A 124 9.62 5.92 -8.38
N ARG A 125 8.77 6.17 -7.38
CA ARG A 125 7.51 6.92 -7.52
C ARG A 125 7.67 8.41 -7.20
N GLY A 126 8.90 8.90 -7.22
CA GLY A 126 9.29 10.28 -6.93
C GLY A 126 9.48 10.49 -5.44
N ILE A 127 8.48 10.16 -4.63
CA ILE A 127 8.44 10.45 -3.18
C ILE A 127 8.48 9.20 -2.28
N PHE A 128 8.37 8.00 -2.87
CA PHE A 128 8.55 6.69 -2.23
C PHE A 128 9.04 5.69 -3.28
N HIS A 129 9.59 4.55 -2.84
CA HIS A 129 9.90 3.41 -3.69
C HIS A 129 8.83 2.32 -3.53
N SER A 130 8.58 1.58 -4.60
CA SER A 130 7.59 0.51 -4.61
C SER A 130 8.14 -0.77 -5.23
N ILE A 131 7.93 -1.89 -4.56
CA ILE A 131 8.12 -3.24 -5.08
C ILE A 131 6.73 -3.82 -5.39
N TYR A 132 6.48 -4.25 -6.63
CA TYR A 132 5.24 -4.90 -7.03
C TYR A 132 5.46 -6.39 -7.21
N THR A 133 4.70 -7.21 -6.49
CA THR A 133 4.62 -8.66 -6.68
C THR A 133 3.16 -9.11 -6.75
N GLN A 134 2.92 -10.43 -6.75
CA GLN A 134 1.57 -11.01 -6.77
C GLN A 134 1.39 -12.09 -5.71
N ASP A 135 0.22 -12.04 -5.06
CA ASP A 135 -0.21 -13.09 -4.14
C ASP A 135 -0.53 -14.40 -4.87
N ASN A 136 -0.95 -15.43 -4.14
CA ASN A 136 -1.31 -16.73 -4.71
C ASN A 136 -2.56 -16.70 -5.61
N ASN A 137 -3.29 -15.59 -5.64
CA ASN A 137 -4.51 -15.38 -6.43
C ASN A 137 -4.27 -14.41 -7.60
N GLY A 138 -3.03 -13.95 -7.79
CA GLY A 138 -2.66 -12.96 -8.80
C GLY A 138 -3.13 -11.54 -8.47
N LEU A 139 -3.53 -11.26 -7.23
CA LEU A 139 -3.74 -9.90 -6.73
C LEU A 139 -2.38 -9.21 -6.69
N VAL A 140 -2.31 -8.00 -7.25
CA VAL A 140 -1.08 -7.20 -7.18
C VAL A 140 -0.88 -6.72 -5.75
N ILE A 141 0.32 -6.96 -5.23
CA ILE A 141 0.75 -6.52 -3.91
C ILE A 141 1.88 -5.53 -4.12
N GLU A 142 1.72 -4.34 -3.57
CA GLU A 142 2.72 -3.30 -3.52
C GLU A 142 3.34 -3.27 -2.12
N LEU A 143 4.67 -3.25 -2.05
CA LEU A 143 5.43 -2.99 -0.85
C LEU A 143 6.08 -1.61 -1.01
N SER A 144 5.67 -0.66 -0.20
CA SER A 144 6.07 0.75 -0.30
C SER A 144 7.05 1.13 0.81
N ALA A 145 8.14 1.79 0.43
CA ALA A 145 9.09 2.41 1.34
C ALA A 145 9.09 3.92 1.11
N ASP A 146 8.68 4.69 2.12
CA ASP A 146 8.73 6.15 2.04
C ASP A 146 10.21 6.61 1.98
N LYS A 147 10.51 7.59 1.13
CA LYS A 147 11.89 8.14 1.04
C LYS A 147 12.27 8.99 2.25
N TYR A 148 11.29 9.46 3.02
CA TYR A 148 11.48 10.33 4.16
C TYR A 148 10.66 9.83 5.34
N GLU A 149 11.15 10.06 6.56
CA GLU A 149 10.39 9.80 7.77
C GLU A 149 9.17 10.74 7.85
N ILE A 150 7.97 10.15 7.94
CA ILE A 150 6.71 10.89 8.05
C ILE A 150 5.90 10.27 9.20
N PRO A 151 5.46 11.06 10.20
CA PRO A 151 4.55 10.54 11.22
C PRO A 151 3.23 10.04 10.60
N ASP A 152 2.80 8.83 10.96
CA ASP A 152 1.62 8.17 10.38
C ASP A 152 0.36 9.04 10.43
N ASP A 153 0.15 9.76 11.52
CA ASP A 153 -1.01 10.63 11.75
C ASP A 153 -0.95 11.93 10.94
N ARG A 154 0.19 12.24 10.31
CA ARG A 154 0.42 13.44 9.50
C ARG A 154 0.66 13.17 8.02
N LYS A 155 0.70 11.91 7.57
CA LYS A 155 0.94 11.56 6.16
C LYS A 155 0.03 12.31 5.18
N GLY A 156 -1.26 12.41 5.49
CA GLY A 156 -2.21 13.15 4.65
C GLY A 156 -1.92 14.66 4.56
N GLU A 157 -1.42 15.27 5.63
CA GLU A 157 -1.04 16.68 5.65
C GLU A 157 0.23 16.95 4.86
N VAL A 158 1.25 16.10 5.03
CA VAL A 158 2.50 16.18 4.26
C VAL A 158 2.23 16.06 2.76
N LEU A 159 1.43 15.06 2.35
CA LEU A 159 1.09 14.86 0.94
C LEU A 159 0.28 16.03 0.35
N ALA A 160 -0.64 16.62 1.12
CA ALA A 160 -1.39 17.80 0.67
C ALA A 160 -0.47 19.02 0.48
N THR A 161 0.51 19.22 1.37
CA THR A 161 1.49 20.31 1.24
C THR A 161 2.46 20.04 0.08
N ALA A 162 2.95 18.82 -0.09
CA ALA A 162 3.81 18.43 -1.21
C ALA A 162 3.09 18.62 -2.56
N GLN A 163 1.80 18.29 -2.63
CA GLN A 163 0.97 18.55 -3.81
C GLN A 163 0.93 20.05 -4.13
N ARG A 164 0.68 20.91 -3.14
CA ARG A 164 0.63 22.36 -3.35
C ARG A 164 1.97 22.89 -3.88
N LEU A 165 3.08 22.47 -3.27
CA LEU A 165 4.42 22.85 -3.71
C LEU A 165 4.73 22.36 -5.13
N ARG A 166 4.30 21.14 -5.48
CA ARG A 166 4.40 20.58 -6.84
C ARG A 166 3.66 21.43 -7.86
N GLU A 167 2.44 21.86 -7.54
CA GLU A 167 1.63 22.72 -8.43
C GLU A 167 2.22 24.11 -8.60
N GLU A 168 2.74 24.70 -7.52
CA GLU A 168 3.44 26.00 -7.55
C GLU A 168 4.73 25.94 -8.37
N ASP A 169 5.45 24.81 -8.32
CA ASP A 169 6.64 24.54 -9.14
C ASP A 169 6.30 24.21 -10.61
N GLY A 170 5.03 23.94 -10.92
CA GLY A 170 4.59 23.53 -12.26
C GLY A 170 5.09 22.14 -12.67
N ALA A 171 5.39 21.27 -11.71
CA ALA A 171 5.89 19.92 -11.95
C ALA A 171 4.75 18.93 -12.22
N ASP A 172 4.96 17.99 -13.14
CA ASP A 172 3.95 16.97 -13.49
C ASP A 172 3.66 16.02 -12.31
N PHE A 173 4.70 15.59 -11.60
CA PHE A 173 4.64 14.64 -10.48
C PHE A 173 5.42 15.15 -9.25
N ALA A 174 5.06 14.63 -8.08
CA ALA A 174 5.76 14.94 -6.84
C ALA A 174 7.19 14.37 -6.88
N GLN A 175 8.14 15.09 -6.28
CA GLN A 175 9.58 14.79 -6.33
C GLN A 175 10.18 15.16 -4.98
N ASP A 176 11.44 14.77 -4.75
CA ASP A 176 12.18 15.02 -3.52
C ASP A 176 12.01 16.46 -2.99
N ARG A 177 12.25 17.48 -3.83
CA ARG A 177 12.12 18.89 -3.43
C ARG A 177 10.73 19.28 -2.89
N HIS A 178 9.68 18.61 -3.34
CA HIS A 178 8.30 18.87 -2.88
C HIS A 178 8.05 18.23 -1.52
N MET A 179 8.63 17.06 -1.26
CA MET A 179 8.56 16.40 0.04
C MET A 179 9.42 17.11 1.08
N GLU A 180 10.67 17.43 0.73
CA GLU A 180 11.57 18.19 1.60
C GLU A 180 10.93 19.52 1.99
N GLY A 181 10.44 20.30 1.00
CA GLY A 181 9.75 21.56 1.27
C GLY A 181 8.47 21.41 2.10
N ALA A 182 7.72 20.31 1.91
CA ALA A 182 6.53 20.05 2.72
C ALA A 182 6.88 19.75 4.18
N LEU A 183 7.91 18.93 4.42
CA LEU A 183 8.39 18.63 5.77
C LEU A 183 8.90 19.91 6.47
N GLU A 184 9.70 20.71 5.76
CA GLU A 184 10.21 22.00 6.26
C GLU A 184 9.07 22.96 6.63
N GLU A 185 8.09 23.16 5.74
CA GLU A 185 6.97 24.07 5.98
C GLU A 185 6.11 23.61 7.17
N LEU A 186 5.98 22.31 7.36
CA LEU A 186 5.21 21.70 8.45
C LEU A 186 6.01 21.55 9.75
N GLY A 187 7.27 22.01 9.79
CA GLY A 187 8.15 21.93 10.95
C GLY A 187 8.56 20.52 11.34
N LEU A 188 8.54 19.58 10.38
CA LEU A 188 8.98 18.19 10.54
C LEU A 188 10.46 18.05 10.16
N PRO A 189 11.19 17.10 10.77
CA PRO A 189 12.57 16.82 10.38
C PRO A 189 12.63 16.27 8.95
N VAL A 190 13.64 16.71 8.19
CA VAL A 190 13.91 16.19 6.84
C VAL A 190 14.93 15.06 6.96
N ASN A 191 14.44 13.87 7.32
CA ASN A 191 15.26 12.67 7.43
C ASN A 191 14.99 11.79 6.22
N LYS A 192 15.95 11.71 5.30
CA LYS A 192 15.87 10.90 4.08
C LYS A 192 16.48 9.51 4.32
N HIS A 193 15.79 8.47 3.90
CA HIS A 193 16.29 7.09 3.93
C HIS A 193 17.26 6.82 2.77
N ASP A 194 18.22 5.94 3.01
CA ASP A 194 19.18 5.49 1.99
C ASP A 194 18.60 4.29 1.22
N LEU A 195 17.74 4.59 0.25
CA LEU A 195 17.11 3.58 -0.61
C LEU A 195 17.94 3.37 -1.89
N PRO A 196 18.02 2.13 -2.42
CA PRO A 196 18.76 1.84 -3.65
C PRO A 196 18.11 2.52 -4.87
N ASP A 197 18.91 2.80 -5.90
CA ASP A 197 18.41 3.34 -7.16
C ASP A 197 17.36 2.39 -7.78
N ALA A 198 16.23 2.95 -8.21
CA ALA A 198 15.17 2.22 -8.90
C ALA A 198 14.77 2.96 -10.19
N ASP A 199 14.30 2.21 -11.19
CA ASP A 199 13.84 2.80 -12.44
C ASP A 199 12.65 3.74 -12.18
N ALA A 200 12.74 4.97 -12.69
CA ALA A 200 11.61 5.89 -12.71
C ALA A 200 10.58 5.38 -13.73
N GLY A 201 9.38 5.01 -13.26
CA GLY A 201 8.38 4.44 -14.15
C GLY A 201 7.01 4.23 -13.54
N VAL A 202 6.03 4.05 -14.42
CA VAL A 202 4.72 3.50 -14.06
C VAL A 202 4.76 2.00 -14.36
N GLY A 203 4.67 1.18 -13.31
CA GLY A 203 4.53 -0.27 -13.47
C GLY A 203 3.33 -0.63 -14.35
N VAL A 204 3.56 -1.68 -15.15
CA VAL A 204 2.73 -2.25 -16.23
C VAL A 204 1.24 -2.32 -15.91
#